data_AF-A0A2P5BED0-F1
#
_entry.id   AF-A0A2P5BED0-F1
#
_cell.length_a   1.000
_cell.length_b   1.000
_cell.length_c   1.000
_cell.angle_alpha   90.00
_cell.angle_beta   90.00
_cell.angle_gamma   90.00
#
_symmetry.space_group_name_H-M   'P 1'
#
loop_
_entity.id
_entity.type
_entity.pdbx_description
1 polymer ?
#
loop_
_entity_poly.entity_id
_entity_poly.type
_entity_poly.pdbx_seq_one_letter_code
_entity_poly.pdbx_strand_id
1 'polypeptide(L)' 'MLASDLVLTPGLWNENKIQEVFWEVDVPTLLAIPLSVIASEDKLVWHYKENGVYFVHLGHRTILNSKGETESSNPRMGHQ' A
#
# COMPACT_ATOMS: atom_id res chain seq x y z
N MET A 1 13.70 -15.84 0.05
CA MET A 1 13.05 -15.00 1.06
C MET A 1 12.10 -14.07 0.35
N LEU A 2 10.83 -14.16 0.69
CA LEU A 2 9.78 -13.28 0.19
C LEU A 2 9.52 -12.17 1.21
N ALA A 3 8.98 -11.03 0.76
CA ALA A 3 8.59 -9.95 1.67
C ALA A 3 7.51 -10.40 2.67
N SER A 4 6.68 -11.36 2.29
CA SER A 4 5.69 -11.99 3.18
C SER A 4 6.33 -12.73 4.36
N ASP A 5 7.55 -13.23 4.22
CA ASP A 5 8.24 -13.97 5.30
C ASP A 5 8.65 -13.05 6.46
N LEU A 6 8.67 -11.74 6.23
CA LEU A 6 8.96 -10.72 7.24
C LEU A 6 7.76 -10.42 8.14
N VAL A 7 6.57 -10.93 7.82
CA VAL A 7 5.32 -10.64 8.54
C VAL A 7 4.72 -11.96 9.03
N LEU A 8 4.41 -12.06 10.33
CA LEU A 8 3.81 -13.28 10.92
C LEU A 8 2.30 -13.34 10.65
N THR A 9 1.63 -12.22 10.89
CA THR A 9 0.19 -12.03 10.70
C THR A 9 -0.07 -10.55 10.37
N PRO A 10 -1.24 -10.17 9.85
CA PRO A 10 -1.55 -8.77 9.56
C PRO A 10 -1.29 -7.87 10.78
N GLY A 11 -0.49 -6.82 10.58
CA GLY A 11 -0.11 -5.91 11.66
C GLY A 11 1.11 -6.35 12.49
N LEU A 12 1.68 -7.54 12.29
CA LEU A 12 2.75 -8.08 13.14
C LEU A 12 4.00 -8.49 12.36
N TRP A 13 5.11 -7.82 12.67
CA TRP A 13 6.44 -8.14 12.14
C TRP A 13 6.98 -9.47 12.70
N ASN A 14 7.78 -10.17 11.89
CA ASN A 14 8.61 -11.29 12.32
C ASN A 14 9.98 -10.76 12.76
N GLU A 15 10.08 -10.27 14.00
CA GLU A 15 11.30 -9.62 14.52
C GLU A 15 12.55 -10.49 14.40
N ASN A 16 12.43 -11.79 14.67
CA ASN A 16 13.53 -12.74 14.54
C ASN A 16 14.06 -12.79 13.10
N LYS A 17 13.15 -12.80 12.12
CA LYS A 17 13.54 -12.82 10.70
C LYS A 17 14.14 -11.48 10.28
N ILE A 18 13.63 -10.37 10.80
CA ILE A 18 14.18 -9.04 10.52
C ILE A 18 15.61 -8.92 11.05
N GLN A 19 15.87 -9.37 12.29
CA GLN A 19 17.21 -9.35 12.89
C GLN A 19 18.20 -10.29 12.18
N GLU A 20 17.74 -11.41 11.64
CA GLU A 20 18.58 -12.36 10.88
C GLU A 20 19.01 -11.81 9.52
N VAL A 21 18.14 -11.02 8.88
CA VAL A 21 18.28 -10.65 7.46
C VAL A 21 18.86 -9.26 7.27
N PHE A 22 18.47 -8.31 8.12
CA PHE A 22 18.84 -6.91 7.99
C PHE A 22 20.00 -6.55 8.91
N TRP A 23 20.68 -5.46 8.59
CA TRP A 23 21.73 -4.93 9.46
C TRP A 23 21.14 -4.36 10.74
N GLU A 24 21.85 -4.54 11.86
CA GLU A 24 21.37 -4.09 13.19
C GLU A 24 20.97 -2.61 13.23
N VAL A 25 21.62 -1.77 12.40
CA VAL A 25 21.30 -0.35 12.28
C VAL A 25 19.92 -0.08 11.65
N ASP A 26 19.44 -0.97 10.78
CA ASP A 26 18.17 -0.82 10.05
C ASP A 26 16.98 -1.45 10.78
N VAL A 27 17.24 -2.40 11.69
CA VAL A 27 16.19 -3.11 12.46
C VAL A 27 15.24 -2.14 13.18
N PRO A 28 15.71 -1.11 13.92
CA PRO A 28 14.81 -0.18 14.60
C PRO A 28 13.93 0.60 13.63
N THR A 29 14.48 0.98 12.47
CA THR A 29 13.75 1.72 11.44
C THR A 29 12.68 0.86 10.79
N LEU A 30 12.97 -0.41 10.52
CA LEU A 30 12.00 -1.36 9.96
C LEU A 30 10.85 -1.63 10.93
N LEU A 31 11.16 -1.90 12.21
CA LEU A 31 10.15 -2.16 13.23
C LEU A 31 9.26 -0.93 13.53
N ALA A 32 9.75 0.27 13.25
CA ALA A 32 8.97 1.50 13.37
C ALA A 32 7.93 1.70 12.23
N ILE A 33 8.02 0.94 11.13
CA ILE A 33 7.05 1.03 10.04
C ILE A 33 5.73 0.36 10.50
N PRO A 34 4.61 1.10 10.57
CA PRO A 34 3.35 0.52 10.96
C PRO A 34 2.82 -0.41 9.87
N LEU A 35 2.55 -1.66 10.26
CA LEU A 35 1.89 -2.62 9.39
C LEU A 35 0.37 -2.41 9.41
N SER A 36 -0.26 -2.61 8.25
CA SER A 36 -1.73 -2.60 8.19
C SER A 36 -2.30 -3.82 8.92
N VAL A 37 -3.19 -3.58 9.87
CA VAL A 37 -3.98 -4.62 10.56
C VAL A 37 -5.18 -5.04 9.71
N ILE A 38 -5.61 -4.16 8.81
CA ILE A 38 -6.71 -4.41 7.89
C ILE A 38 -6.14 -5.09 6.65
N ALA A 39 -6.61 -6.30 6.37
CA ALA A 39 -6.40 -6.92 5.08
C ALA A 39 -7.20 -6.13 4.04
N SER A 40 -6.52 -5.29 3.26
CA SER A 40 -7.06 -4.66 2.06
C SER A 40 -6.50 -5.39 0.86
N GLU A 41 -7.35 -5.63 -0.13
CA GLU A 41 -6.86 -6.06 -1.44
C GLU A 41 -5.98 -4.97 -2.05
N ASP A 42 -4.98 -5.40 -2.83
CA ASP A 42 -4.11 -4.50 -3.59
C ASP A 42 -4.96 -3.74 -4.61
N LYS A 43 -4.84 -2.41 -4.60
CA LYS A 43 -5.57 -1.52 -5.52
C LYS A 43 -4.62 -0.91 -6.52
N LEU A 44 -4.94 -1.02 -7.80
CA LEU A 44 -4.24 -0.27 -8.85
C LEU A 44 -4.73 1.19 -8.83
N VAL A 45 -3.90 2.07 -8.28
CA VAL A 45 -4.20 3.52 -8.20
C VAL A 45 -3.64 4.27 -9.41
N TRP A 46 -3.00 3.60 -10.36
CA TRP A 46 -2.53 4.24 -11.57
C TRP A 46 -3.71 4.59 -12.49
N HIS A 47 -4.13 5.86 -12.50
CA HIS A 47 -5.13 6.35 -13.44
C HIS A 47 -4.45 6.77 -14.74
N TYR A 48 -4.92 6.21 -15.86
CA TYR A 48 -4.50 6.65 -17.19
C TYR A 48 -4.83 8.14 -17.38
N LYS A 49 -3.82 8.93 -17.76
CA LYS A 49 -4.00 10.29 -18.25
C LYS A 49 -3.67 10.33 -19.73
N GLU A 50 -4.42 11.12 -20.48
CA GLU A 50 -4.32 11.26 -21.93
C GLU A 50 -2.92 11.68 -22.42
N ASN A 51 -2.13 12.32 -21.55
CA ASN A 51 -0.74 12.71 -21.81
C ASN A 51 0.32 11.71 -21.26
N GLY A 52 -0.09 10.61 -20.65
CA GLY A 52 0.80 9.58 -20.08
C GLY A 52 1.59 10.00 -18.85
N VAL A 53 1.46 11.24 -18.35
CA VAL A 53 2.24 11.74 -17.21
C VAL A 53 1.47 11.53 -15.90
N TYR A 54 2.07 10.75 -15.00
CA TYR A 54 1.54 10.52 -13.66
C TYR A 54 2.46 11.13 -12.60
N PHE A 55 1.86 11.88 -11.67
CA PHE A 55 2.56 12.46 -10.53
C PHE A 55 2.20 11.69 -9.26
N VAL A 56 3.20 11.19 -8.54
CA VAL A 56 3.03 10.37 -7.33
C VAL A 56 2.17 11.05 -6.27
N HIS A 57 2.35 12.37 -6.08
CA HIS A 57 1.56 13.14 -5.10
C HIS A 57 0.05 13.18 -5.44
N LEU A 58 -0.33 13.07 -6.72
CA LEU A 58 -1.73 13.00 -7.12
C LEU A 58 -2.33 11.65 -6.74
N GLY A 59 -1.60 10.57 -6.94
CA GLY A 59 -1.98 9.23 -6.50
C GLY A 59 -2.27 9.14 -5.01
N HIS A 60 -1.36 9.68 -4.21
CA HIS A 60 -1.52 9.74 -2.76
C HIS A 60 -2.79 10.48 -2.36
N ARG A 61 -3.07 11.63 -2.99
CA ARG A 61 -4.30 12.39 -2.75
C ARG A 61 -5.55 11.61 -3.17
N THR A 62 -5.52 10.90 -4.29
CA THR A 62 -6.64 10.06 -4.73
C THR A 62 -6.93 8.95 -3.72
N ILE A 63 -5.90 8.30 -3.16
CA ILE A 63 -6.06 7.27 -2.11
C ILE A 63 -6.68 7.87 -0.86
N LEU A 64 -6.17 9.01 -0.39
CA LEU A 64 -6.68 9.67 0.82
C LEU A 64 -8.15 10.06 0.66
N ASN A 65 -8.54 10.59 -0.50
CA ASN A 65 -9.92 10.97 -0.77
C ASN A 65 -10.84 9.73 -0.87
N SER A 66 -10.37 8.63 -1.45
CA SER A 66 -11.13 7.38 -1.56
C SER A 66 -11.39 6.67 -0.22
N LYS A 67 -10.64 7.00 0.84
CA LYS A 67 -10.84 6.43 2.17
C LYS A 67 -12.00 7.08 2.95
N GLY A 68 -12.56 8.18 2.43
CA GLY A 68 -13.72 8.87 3.00
C GLY A 68 -15.07 8.51 2.37
N GLU A 69 -15.07 7.77 1.25
CA GLU A 69 -16.28 7.46 0.48
C GLU A 69 -16.50 5.94 0.46
N THR A 70 -17.15 5.44 1.51
CA THR A 70 -17.99 4.25 1.35
C THR A 70 -19.25 4.73 0.61
N GLU A 71 -19.56 4.07 -0.51
CA GLU A 71 -20.83 4.10 -1.26
C GLU A 71 -20.97 5.06 -2.46
N SER A 72 -21.24 4.44 -3.62
CA SER A 72 -21.79 4.98 -4.88
C SER A 72 -20.90 5.97 -5.65
N SER A 73 -20.34 5.63 -6.81
CA SER A 73 -21.10 5.68 -8.06
C SER A 73 -20.27 5.05 -9.19
N ASN A 74 -20.86 4.11 -9.94
CA ASN A 74 -20.29 3.61 -11.18
C ASN A 74 -20.80 4.47 -12.36
N PRO A 75 -19.98 5.27 -13.06
CA PRO A 75 -20.40 5.84 -14.32
C PRO A 75 -20.12 4.83 -15.43
N ARG A 76 -21.19 4.21 -15.93
CA ARG A 76 -21.24 3.51 -17.22
C ARG A 76 -20.68 4.47 -18.28
N MET A 77 -19.49 4.18 -18.81
CA MET A 77 -19.00 4.83 -20.01
C MET A 77 -19.81 4.31 -21.19
N GLY A 78 -20.67 5.17 -21.72
CA GLY A 78 -21.37 4.94 -22.97
C GLY A 78 -20.36 4.88 -24.11
N HIS A 79 -20.44 3.81 -24.90
CA HIS A 79 -19.86 3.76 -26.23
C HIS A 79 -20.82 4.49 -27.16
N GLN A 80 -20.33 5.57 -27.78
CA GLN A 80 -20.92 6.16 -28.97
C GLN A 80 -20.17 5.65 -30.19
#